data_AF-A0A528VPE5-F1
#
_entry.id   AF-A0A528VPE5-F1
#
_cell.length_a   1.000
_cell.length_b   1.000
_cell.length_c   1.000
_cell.angle_alpha   90.00
_cell.angle_beta   90.00
_cell.angle_gamma   90.00
#
_symmetry.space_group_name_H-M   'P 1'
#
loop_
_entity.id
_entity.type
_entity.pdbx_description
1 polymer ?
#
loop_
_entity_poly.entity_id
_entity_poly.type
_entity_poly.pdbx_seq_one_letter_code
_entity_poly.pdbx_strand_id
1 'polypeptide(L)'
;MARRKTIPAPMKRASTDRFRAPGMVVERRTNAWAAMVGFLTGRGYTSAEIERILRDGTSGETVRRMWKLWALPLTETGGRRKISVPIELSARERGLLADRARRRGITPPEYLRRIATCALIDDLYDAVTDGKFDR
;
A
#
# COMPACT_ATOMS: atom_id res chain seq x y z
N MET A 1 -10.74 55.73 8.52
CA MET A 1 -9.68 54.73 8.83
C MET A 1 -9.94 53.47 8.02
N ALA A 2 -9.13 53.17 7.01
CA ALA A 2 -9.31 52.02 6.13
C ALA A 2 -8.72 50.75 6.76
N ARG A 3 -9.53 49.69 6.93
CA ARG A 3 -9.10 48.39 7.45
C ARG A 3 -8.11 47.74 6.45
N ARG A 4 -6.86 47.56 6.85
CA ARG A 4 -5.87 46.73 6.13
C ARG A 4 -6.41 45.30 6.02
N LYS A 5 -6.64 44.83 4.78
CA LYS A 5 -6.90 43.40 4.49
C LYS A 5 -5.62 42.62 4.82
N THR A 6 -5.67 41.81 5.86
CA THR A 6 -4.65 40.79 6.17
C THR A 6 -4.66 39.77 5.03
N ILE A 7 -3.57 39.72 4.26
CA ILE A 7 -3.35 38.68 3.25
C ILE A 7 -3.07 37.38 4.02
N PRO A 8 -3.89 36.32 3.86
CA PRO A 8 -3.68 35.07 4.58
C PRO A 8 -2.34 34.45 4.16
N ALA A 9 -1.62 33.89 5.13
CA ALA A 9 -0.34 33.23 4.91
C ALA A 9 -0.47 32.13 3.83
N PRO A 10 0.56 31.93 2.98
CA PRO A 10 0.52 30.92 1.94
C PRO A 10 0.38 29.54 2.57
N MET A 11 -0.79 28.90 2.38
CA MET A 11 -1.03 27.53 2.85
C MET A 11 -0.02 26.57 2.22
N LYS A 12 0.54 25.66 3.03
CA LYS A 12 1.39 24.56 2.55
C LYS A 12 0.61 23.76 1.49
N ARG A 13 1.20 23.64 0.30
CA ARG A 13 0.62 22.97 -0.87
C ARG A 13 0.71 21.45 -0.71
N ALA A 14 -0.35 20.73 -1.07
CA ALA A 14 -0.27 19.28 -1.21
C ALA A 14 0.32 18.94 -2.59
N SER A 15 1.05 17.83 -2.70
CA SER A 15 1.67 17.40 -3.97
C SER A 15 0.65 17.09 -5.07
N THR A 16 -0.60 16.87 -4.70
CA THR A 16 -1.71 16.53 -5.61
C THR A 16 -2.58 17.72 -6.03
N ASP A 17 -2.29 18.93 -5.52
CA ASP A 17 -3.01 20.15 -5.88
C ASP A 17 -2.77 20.49 -7.36
N ARG A 18 -3.83 20.77 -8.11
CA ARG A 18 -3.75 21.27 -9.49
C ARG A 18 -4.50 22.59 -9.61
N PHE A 19 -3.89 23.55 -10.34
CA PHE A 19 -4.50 24.83 -10.66
C PHE A 19 -5.06 24.78 -12.06
N ARG A 20 -6.36 25.07 -12.22
CA ARG A 20 -7.00 25.12 -13.54
C ARG A 20 -6.68 26.43 -14.29
N ALA A 21 -6.33 27.51 -13.59
CA ALA A 21 -5.86 28.79 -14.14
C ALA A 21 -5.17 29.64 -13.03
N PRO A 22 -4.36 30.67 -13.37
CA PRO A 22 -3.80 31.60 -12.39
C PRO A 22 -4.93 32.30 -11.61
N GLY A 23 -5.01 32.08 -10.30
CA GLY A 23 -6.02 32.70 -9.42
C GLY A 23 -7.36 31.97 -9.30
N MET A 24 -7.53 30.78 -9.90
CA MET A 24 -8.75 29.98 -9.76
C MET A 24 -8.63 28.76 -8.83
N VAL A 25 -9.80 28.28 -8.41
CA VAL A 25 -10.11 27.18 -7.49
C VAL A 25 -9.03 26.11 -7.47
N VAL A 26 -8.37 25.95 -6.31
CA VAL A 26 -7.43 24.86 -6.05
C VAL A 26 -8.23 23.57 -5.92
N GLU A 27 -8.09 22.68 -6.90
CA GLU A 27 -8.67 21.35 -6.82
C GLU A 27 -7.80 20.51 -5.87
N ARG A 28 -8.21 20.41 -4.61
CA ARG A 28 -7.46 19.69 -3.55
C ARG A 28 -7.58 18.17 -3.59
N ARG A 29 -8.54 17.64 -4.38
CA ARG A 29 -8.82 16.20 -4.50
C ARG A 29 -9.00 15.82 -5.96
N THR A 30 -7.90 15.92 -6.69
CA THR A 30 -7.85 15.66 -8.13
C THR A 30 -8.04 14.17 -8.44
N ASN A 31 -8.30 13.85 -9.72
CA ASN A 31 -8.31 12.46 -10.18
C ASN A 31 -6.99 11.73 -9.88
N ALA A 32 -5.86 12.44 -9.91
CA ALA A 32 -4.56 11.88 -9.55
C ALA A 32 -4.50 11.46 -8.07
N TRP A 33 -5.10 12.25 -7.19
CA TRP A 33 -5.23 11.91 -5.77
C TRP A 33 -6.12 10.67 -5.58
N ALA A 34 -7.28 10.64 -6.24
CA ALA A 34 -8.18 9.49 -6.21
C ALA A 34 -7.49 8.20 -6.70
N ALA A 35 -6.72 8.30 -7.79
CA ALA A 35 -5.92 7.20 -8.32
C ALA A 35 -4.84 6.73 -7.32
N MET A 36 -4.18 7.64 -6.62
CA MET A 36 -3.20 7.29 -5.58
C MET A 36 -3.84 6.51 -4.43
N VAL A 37 -5.00 6.97 -3.94
CA VAL A 37 -5.77 6.24 -2.91
C VAL A 37 -6.13 4.85 -3.40
N GLY A 38 -6.64 4.72 -4.63
CA GLY A 38 -6.97 3.42 -5.23
C GLY A 38 -5.76 2.50 -5.37
N PHE A 39 -4.63 3.02 -5.84
CA PHE A 39 -3.38 2.26 -5.99
C PHE A 39 -2.87 1.73 -4.65
N LEU A 40 -2.80 2.57 -3.62
CA LEU A 40 -2.37 2.15 -2.28
C LEU A 40 -3.34 1.14 -1.67
N THR A 41 -4.64 1.32 -1.89
CA THR A 41 -5.67 0.36 -1.47
C THR A 41 -5.46 -0.99 -2.16
N GLY A 42 -5.19 -1.01 -3.47
CA GLY A 42 -4.89 -2.23 -4.23
C GLY A 42 -3.61 -2.94 -3.78
N ARG A 43 -2.65 -2.20 -3.19
CA ARG A 43 -1.45 -2.78 -2.56
C ARG A 43 -1.68 -3.30 -1.15
N GLY A 44 -2.90 -3.15 -0.61
CA GLY A 44 -3.27 -3.64 0.72
C GLY A 44 -2.89 -2.71 1.87
N TYR A 45 -2.56 -1.44 1.60
CA TYR A 45 -2.32 -0.47 2.67
C TYR A 45 -3.62 -0.16 3.43
N THR A 46 -3.52 -0.09 4.75
CA THR A 46 -4.61 0.31 5.62
C THR A 46 -4.92 1.79 5.51
N SER A 47 -6.15 2.20 5.84
CA SER A 47 -6.55 3.61 5.83
C SER A 47 -5.63 4.52 6.68
N ALA A 48 -5.05 4.00 7.78
CA ALA A 48 -4.11 4.74 8.63
C ALA A 48 -2.70 4.85 8.02
N GLU A 49 -2.28 3.89 7.21
CA GLU A 49 -1.01 3.97 6.45
C GLU A 49 -1.16 4.92 5.26
N ILE A 50 -2.29 4.85 4.56
CA ILE A 50 -2.60 5.77 3.45
C ILE A 50 -2.60 7.21 3.93
N GLU A 51 -3.23 7.50 5.08
CA GLU A 51 -3.17 8.82 5.74
C GLU A 51 -1.71 9.27 5.99
N ARG A 52 -0.89 8.39 6.55
CA ARG A 52 0.54 8.66 6.82
C ARG A 52 1.37 8.88 5.55
N ILE A 53 1.00 8.25 4.43
CA ILE A 53 1.68 8.38 3.13
C ILE A 53 1.26 9.68 2.44
N LEU A 54 -0.03 10.01 2.44
CA LEU A 54 -0.56 11.17 1.72
C LEU A 54 -0.14 12.50 2.37
N ARG A 55 -0.12 12.59 3.71
CA ARG A 55 0.30 13.79 4.48
C ARG A 55 -0.31 15.12 3.99
N ASP A 56 -1.49 15.06 3.38
CA ASP A 56 -2.20 16.17 2.74
C ASP A 56 -3.39 16.67 3.59
N GLY A 57 -3.52 16.14 4.81
CA GLY A 57 -4.67 16.38 5.70
C GLY A 57 -5.84 15.42 5.48
N THR A 58 -5.68 14.40 4.63
CA THR A 58 -6.67 13.32 4.48
C THR A 58 -6.63 12.38 5.69
N SER A 59 -7.74 12.34 6.44
CA SER A 59 -7.91 11.37 7.52
C SER A 59 -8.19 9.96 7.00
N GLY A 60 -7.81 8.93 7.76
CA GLY A 60 -8.17 7.55 7.46
C GLY A 60 -9.68 7.32 7.39
N GLU A 61 -10.50 8.10 8.10
CA GLU A 61 -11.96 8.10 7.96
C GLU A 61 -12.42 8.53 6.57
N THR A 62 -11.78 9.56 6.00
CA THR A 62 -12.07 10.02 4.64
C THR A 62 -11.79 8.91 3.64
N VAL A 63 -10.66 8.22 3.78
CA VAL A 63 -10.28 7.07 2.95
C VAL A 63 -11.32 5.95 3.05
N ARG A 64 -11.74 5.57 4.27
CA ARG A 64 -12.78 4.54 4.48
C ARG A 64 -14.13 4.94 3.86
N ARG A 65 -14.51 6.22 3.99
CA ARG A 65 -15.73 6.74 3.38
C ARG A 65 -15.67 6.66 1.85
N MET A 66 -14.53 6.97 1.24
CA MET A 66 -14.33 6.82 -0.21
C MET A 66 -14.47 5.38 -0.65
N TRP A 67 -13.84 4.45 0.07
CA TRP A 67 -13.96 3.03 -0.27
C TRP A 67 -15.42 2.56 -0.27
N LYS A 68 -16.21 2.99 0.72
CA LYS A 68 -17.65 2.71 0.78
C LYS A 68 -18.41 3.35 -0.39
N LEU A 69 -18.10 4.60 -0.73
CA LEU A 69 -18.75 5.32 -1.84
C LEU A 69 -18.44 4.70 -3.21
N TRP A 70 -17.21 4.21 -3.39
CA TRP A 70 -16.77 3.56 -4.62
C TRP A 70 -17.14 2.08 -4.68
N ALA A 71 -17.80 1.56 -3.64
CA ALA A 71 -18.09 0.13 -3.50
C ALA A 71 -16.85 -0.75 -3.76
N LEU A 72 -15.66 -0.29 -3.32
CA LEU A 72 -14.47 -1.10 -3.47
C LEU A 72 -14.69 -2.40 -2.71
N PRO A 73 -14.35 -3.56 -3.29
CA PRO A 73 -14.49 -4.85 -2.65
C PRO A 73 -13.44 -4.99 -1.54
N LEU A 74 -13.57 -4.23 -0.45
CA LEU A 74 -12.62 -4.22 0.67
C LEU A 74 -12.50 -5.58 1.37
N THR A 75 -13.50 -6.45 1.24
CA THR A 75 -13.42 -7.85 1.66
C THR A 75 -12.44 -8.68 0.82
N GLU A 76 -12.12 -8.21 -0.38
CA GLU A 76 -11.10 -8.74 -1.30
C GLU A 76 -9.78 -7.94 -1.22
N THR A 77 -9.82 -6.64 -0.90
CA THR A 77 -8.63 -5.74 -0.95
C THR A 77 -8.17 -5.11 0.37
N GLY A 78 -8.89 -5.22 1.49
CA GLY A 78 -8.63 -4.32 2.64
C GLY A 78 -9.28 -4.67 3.98
N GLY A 79 -9.25 -5.93 4.41
CA GLY A 79 -9.65 -6.29 5.78
C GLY A 79 -9.03 -7.60 6.26
N ARG A 80 -8.17 -7.55 7.31
CA ARG A 80 -7.57 -8.69 8.03
C ARG A 80 -6.97 -9.83 7.15
N ARG A 81 -6.74 -9.63 5.86
CA ARG A 81 -6.46 -10.71 4.90
C ARG A 81 -5.13 -10.55 4.16
N LYS A 82 -4.51 -11.72 3.95
CA LYS A 82 -3.31 -12.06 3.17
C LYS A 82 -2.81 -10.92 2.28
N ILE A 83 -1.76 -10.23 2.74
CA ILE A 83 -1.01 -9.28 1.93
C ILE A 83 -0.16 -10.07 0.94
N SER A 84 -0.19 -9.67 -0.34
CA SER A 84 0.75 -10.21 -1.33
C SER A 84 2.11 -9.55 -1.11
N VAL A 85 3.06 -10.33 -0.61
CA VAL A 85 4.46 -9.89 -0.48
C VAL A 85 5.19 -10.32 -1.75
N PRO A 86 5.62 -9.40 -2.62
CA PRO A 86 6.43 -9.76 -3.77
C PRO A 86 7.80 -10.27 -3.28
N ILE A 87 8.22 -11.42 -3.80
CA ILE A 87 9.53 -12.01 -3.51
C ILE A 87 10.29 -12.10 -4.82
N GLU A 88 11.47 -11.49 -4.87
CA GLU A 88 12.36 -11.57 -6.01
C GLU A 88 13.10 -12.89 -5.99
N LEU A 89 13.01 -13.66 -7.08
CA LEU A 89 13.65 -14.95 -7.24
C LEU A 89 14.36 -15.01 -8.59
N SER A 90 15.59 -15.53 -8.61
CA SER A 90 16.31 -15.84 -9.84
C SER A 90 15.59 -16.93 -10.65
N ALA A 91 15.91 -17.05 -11.94
CA ALA A 91 15.33 -18.08 -12.81
C ALA A 91 15.54 -19.50 -12.26
N ARG A 92 16.73 -19.77 -11.69
CA ARG A 92 17.07 -21.05 -11.07
C ARG A 92 16.20 -21.33 -9.84
N GLU A 93 16.03 -20.36 -8.95
CA GLU A 93 15.21 -20.50 -7.75
C GLU A 93 13.74 -20.71 -8.10
N ARG A 94 13.20 -20.02 -9.12
CA ARG A 94 11.85 -20.27 -9.62
C ARG A 94 11.66 -21.69 -10.14
N GLY A 95 12.64 -22.22 -10.87
CA GLY A 95 12.62 -23.60 -11.35
C GLY A 95 12.60 -24.61 -10.21
N LEU A 96 13.47 -24.43 -9.21
CA LEU A 96 13.51 -25.27 -8.00
C LEU A 96 12.21 -25.20 -7.20
N LEU A 97 11.64 -24.00 -7.05
CA LEU A 97 10.37 -23.80 -6.36
C LEU A 97 9.23 -24.55 -7.08
N ALA A 98 9.14 -24.41 -8.40
CA ALA A 98 8.10 -25.06 -9.20
C ALA A 98 8.19 -26.59 -9.12
N ASP A 99 9.40 -27.16 -9.19
CA ASP A 99 9.61 -28.60 -9.04
C ASP A 99 9.24 -29.10 -7.64
N ARG A 100 9.71 -28.42 -6.58
CA ARG A 100 9.40 -28.78 -5.18
C ARG A 100 7.91 -28.69 -4.85
N ALA A 101 7.21 -27.70 -5.40
CA ALA A 101 5.78 -27.53 -5.25
C ALA A 101 5.01 -28.63 -6.00
N ARG A 102 5.43 -28.93 -7.24
CA ARG A 102 4.86 -30.01 -8.06
C ARG A 102 4.96 -31.37 -7.40
N ARG A 103 6.13 -31.73 -6.85
CA ARG A 103 6.32 -33.00 -6.10
C ARG A 103 5.39 -33.14 -4.90
N ARG A 104 4.89 -32.03 -4.35
CA ARG A 104 3.95 -32.00 -3.23
C ARG A 104 2.50 -31.78 -3.66
N GLY A 105 2.22 -31.72 -4.97
CA GLY A 105 0.87 -31.50 -5.50
C GLY A 105 0.29 -30.12 -5.15
N ILE A 106 1.12 -29.11 -4.90
CA ILE A 106 0.66 -27.76 -4.56
C ILE A 106 1.27 -26.70 -5.48
N THR A 107 0.70 -25.50 -5.45
CA THR A 107 1.19 -24.38 -6.26
C THR A 107 2.46 -23.76 -5.65
N PRO A 108 3.34 -23.14 -6.47
CA PRO A 108 4.52 -22.41 -5.97
C PRO A 108 4.22 -21.38 -4.87
N PRO A 109 3.16 -20.54 -4.99
CA PRO A 109 2.81 -19.61 -3.92
C PRO A 109 2.36 -20.30 -2.63
N GLU A 110 1.63 -21.40 -2.72
CA GLU A 110 1.21 -22.16 -1.54
C GLU A 110 2.39 -22.83 -0.82
N TYR A 111 3.36 -23.31 -1.60
CA TYR A 111 4.61 -23.85 -1.07
C TYR A 111 5.37 -22.80 -0.23
N LEU A 112 5.56 -21.60 -0.77
CA LEU A 112 6.20 -20.50 -0.05
C LEU A 112 5.38 -20.04 1.15
N ARG A 113 4.05 -19.95 1.02
CA ARG A 113 3.17 -19.56 2.13
C ARG A 113 3.36 -20.49 3.32
N ARG A 114 3.42 -21.80 3.11
CA ARG A 114 3.58 -22.79 4.18
C ARG A 114 4.93 -22.64 4.88
N ILE A 115 6.02 -22.53 4.13
CA ILE A 115 7.36 -22.31 4.69
C ILE A 115 7.40 -21.04 5.51
N ALA A 116 6.94 -19.92 4.94
CA ALA A 116 6.93 -18.63 5.63
C ALA A 116 6.06 -18.66 6.89
N THR A 117 4.93 -19.36 6.86
CA THR A 117 4.04 -19.49 8.03
C THR A 117 4.73 -20.25 9.17
N CYS A 118 5.36 -21.40 8.88
CA CYS A 118 6.11 -22.16 9.89
C CYS A 118 7.29 -21.34 10.44
N ALA A 119 8.06 -20.70 9.55
CA ALA A 119 9.22 -19.92 9.97
C ALA A 119 8.84 -18.73 10.88
N LEU A 120 7.70 -18.09 10.62
CA LEU A 120 7.22 -16.95 11.41
C LEU A 120 6.58 -17.36 12.74
N ILE A 121 5.84 -18.48 12.78
CA ILE A 121 5.14 -18.92 13.99
C ILE A 121 6.12 -19.52 15.01
N ASP A 122 7.08 -20.30 14.52
CA ASP A 122 8.02 -21.06 15.36
C ASP A 122 9.39 -20.37 15.51
N ASP A 123 9.51 -19.12 15.03
CA ASP A 123 10.76 -18.32 15.04
C ASP A 123 11.97 -19.06 14.45
N LEU A 124 11.79 -19.71 13.31
CA LEU A 124 12.81 -20.55 12.67
C LEU A 124 13.67 -19.78 11.67
N TYR A 125 13.80 -18.45 11.82
CA TYR A 125 14.55 -17.64 10.86
C TYR A 125 15.98 -18.17 10.71
N ASP A 126 16.74 -18.24 11.80
CA ASP A 126 18.14 -18.67 11.80
C ASP A 126 18.31 -20.10 11.29
N ALA A 127 17.37 -20.99 11.62
CA ALA A 127 17.39 -22.38 11.17
C ALA A 127 17.14 -22.53 9.66
N VAL A 128 16.38 -21.63 9.05
CA VAL A 128 16.07 -21.65 7.61
C VAL A 128 17.14 -20.89 6.81
N THR A 129 17.67 -19.79 7.35
CA THR A 129 18.66 -18.95 6.67
C THR A 129 20.09 -19.47 6.81
N ASP A 130 20.40 -20.19 7.89
CA ASP A 130 21.73 -20.77 8.17
C ASP A 130 22.86 -19.75 7.98
N GLY A 131 22.65 -18.51 8.44
CA GLY A 131 23.63 -17.42 8.34
C GLY A 131 23.86 -16.88 6.92
N LYS A 132 23.14 -17.36 5.90
CA LYS A 132 23.36 -16.97 4.50
C LYS A 132 23.12 -15.48 4.24
N PHE A 133 22.28 -14.84 5.05
CA PHE A 133 21.86 -13.44 4.88
C PHE A 133 22.41 -12.49 5.96
N ASP A 134 23.22 -12.98 6.91
CA ASP A 134 23.70 -12.19 8.07
C ASP A 134 25.07 -11.53 7.83
N ARG A 135 25.42 -11.28 6.57
CA ARG A 135 26.71 -10.70 6.14
C ARG A 135 26.60 -9.26 5.70
#